data_AF-A0A7Y9BI68-F1
#
_entry.id   AF-A0A7Y9BI68-F1
#
_cell.length_a   1.000
_cell.length_b   1.000
_cell.length_c   1.000
_cell.angle_alpha   90.00
_cell.angle_beta   90.00
_cell.angle_gamma   90.00
#
_symmetry.space_group_name_H-M   'P 1'
#
loop_
_entity.id
_entity.type
_entity.pdbx_description
1 polymer ?
#
loop_
_entity_poly.entity_id
_entity_poly.type
_entity_poly.pdbx_seq_one_letter_code
_entity_poly.pdbx_strand_id
1 'polypeptide(L)'
;MFSLKGDAHKVFLRLKKTIHNGEIIRETKEFKEIEEIQTLYLSLDSETLQLIHYRMIKEYNGSGMIPILVSSAPWLLLLFSKQLASYLFKDGSWLWAGFCIVYLLMLGVSVMIHFREKAWAAFHMEIIQDILKQRKNENTQGHSTN
;
A
#
# COMPACT_ATOMS: atom_id res chain seq x y z
N MET A 1 24.59 0.90 -4.60
CA MET A 1 23.95 0.76 -5.92
C MET A 1 22.45 0.75 -5.75
N PHE A 2 21.76 1.76 -6.28
CA PHE A 2 20.30 1.77 -6.31
C PHE A 2 19.82 0.69 -7.28
N SER A 3 19.11 -0.32 -6.77
CA SER A 3 18.52 -1.36 -7.60
C SER A 3 17.18 -0.86 -8.15
N LEU A 4 17.06 -0.77 -9.47
CA LEU A 4 15.82 -0.46 -10.21
C LEU A 4 14.81 -1.63 -10.20
N LYS A 5 15.12 -2.74 -9.50
CA LYS A 5 14.25 -3.91 -9.46
C LYS A 5 13.14 -3.68 -8.44
N GLY A 6 11.90 -4.06 -8.81
CA GLY A 6 10.71 -3.90 -7.97
C GLY A 6 10.82 -4.63 -6.62
N ASP A 7 9.98 -4.24 -5.66
CA ASP A 7 10.09 -4.72 -4.27
C ASP A 7 10.00 -6.24 -4.13
N ALA A 8 9.19 -6.92 -4.96
CA ALA A 8 9.12 -8.39 -5.00
C ALA A 8 10.48 -9.04 -5.35
N HIS A 9 11.24 -8.44 -6.27
CA HIS A 9 12.57 -8.95 -6.62
C HIS A 9 13.58 -8.70 -5.49
N LYS A 10 13.42 -7.62 -4.72
CA LYS A 10 14.25 -7.38 -3.52
C LYS A 10 13.95 -8.40 -2.42
N VAL A 11 12.67 -8.75 -2.22
CA VAL A 11 12.26 -9.83 -1.30
C VAL A 11 12.91 -11.15 -1.72
N PHE A 12 12.82 -11.51 -3.00
CA PHE A 12 13.46 -12.72 -3.53
C PHE A 12 14.98 -12.73 -3.30
N LEU A 13 15.69 -11.62 -3.60
CA LEU A 13 17.13 -11.54 -3.40
C LEU A 13 17.53 -11.67 -1.92
N ARG A 14 16.76 -11.08 -1.01
CA ARG A 14 17.00 -11.22 0.43
C ARG A 14 16.75 -12.65 0.89
N LEU A 15 15.64 -13.25 0.49
CA LEU A 15 15.33 -14.65 0.80
C LEU A 15 16.43 -15.59 0.30
N LYS A 16 16.88 -15.41 -0.95
CA LYS A 16 18.00 -16.16 -1.53
C LYS A 16 19.28 -16.02 -0.69
N LYS A 17 19.57 -14.82 -0.20
CA LYS A 17 20.74 -14.55 0.64
C LYS A 17 20.63 -15.21 2.01
N THR A 18 19.48 -15.10 2.67
CA THR A 18 19.20 -15.72 3.98
C THR A 18 19.31 -17.25 3.91
N ILE A 19 18.74 -17.87 2.87
CA ILE A 19 18.86 -19.32 2.62
C ILE A 19 20.32 -19.71 2.38
N HIS A 20 21.05 -18.94 1.57
CA HIS A 20 22.46 -19.23 1.28
C HIS A 20 23.36 -19.11 2.51
N ASN A 21 23.02 -18.21 3.44
CA ASN A 21 23.74 -17.99 4.69
C ASN A 21 23.35 -18.99 5.80
N GLY A 22 22.39 -19.88 5.56
CA GLY A 22 21.90 -20.84 6.57
C GLY A 22 21.09 -20.21 7.70
N GLU A 23 20.62 -18.98 7.53
CA GLU A 23 19.80 -18.25 8.51
C GLU A 23 18.33 -18.70 8.43
N ILE A 24 17.63 -18.66 9.56
CA ILE A 24 16.21 -19.01 9.63
C ILE A 24 15.41 -17.88 8.96
N ILE A 25 14.67 -18.21 7.90
CA ILE A 25 13.87 -17.24 7.11
C ILE A 25 12.94 -16.39 8.01
N ARG A 26 12.33 -17.01 9.03
CA ARG A 26 11.43 -16.36 10.00
C ARG A 26 12.09 -15.29 10.87
N GLU A 27 13.42 -15.27 11.00
CA GLU A 27 14.13 -14.25 11.79
C GLU A 27 14.35 -12.93 11.04
N THR A 28 14.04 -12.89 9.74
CA THR A 28 14.10 -11.64 8.99
C THR A 28 12.96 -10.72 9.46
N LYS A 29 13.27 -9.46 9.76
CA LYS A 29 12.33 -8.45 10.29
C LYS A 29 10.98 -8.42 9.56
N GLU A 30 11.00 -8.51 8.23
CA GLU A 30 9.79 -8.48 7.38
C GLU A 30 8.88 -9.71 7.64
N PHE A 31 9.44 -10.91 7.78
CA PHE A 31 8.65 -12.12 8.04
C PHE A 31 8.15 -12.18 9.49
N LYS A 32 8.92 -11.64 10.44
CA LYS A 32 8.50 -11.54 11.84
C LYS A 32 7.27 -10.63 12.00
N GLU A 33 7.24 -9.49 11.32
CA GLU A 33 6.07 -8.59 11.31
C GLU A 33 4.82 -9.30 10.76
N ILE A 34 4.97 -10.05 9.65
CA ILE A 34 3.87 -10.83 9.07
C ILE A 34 3.38 -11.89 10.07
N GLU A 35 4.30 -12.58 10.76
CA GLU A 35 3.97 -13.60 11.77
C GLU A 35 3.24 -12.99 12.97
N GLU A 36 3.66 -11.83 13.46
CA GLU A 36 2.99 -11.10 14.54
C GLU A 36 1.56 -10.73 14.14
N ILE A 37 1.37 -10.22 12.92
CA ILE A 37 0.04 -9.87 12.38
C ILE A 37 -0.84 -11.12 12.25
N GLN A 38 -0.31 -12.22 11.69
CA GLN A 38 -1.06 -13.47 11.56
C GLN A 38 -1.46 -14.03 12.93
N THR A 39 -0.54 -14.02 13.89
CA THR A 39 -0.80 -14.50 15.26
C THR A 39 -1.91 -13.69 15.93
N LEU A 40 -1.88 -12.37 15.76
CA LEU A 40 -2.96 -11.50 16.25
C LEU A 40 -4.31 -11.89 15.64
N TYR A 41 -4.40 -12.02 14.31
CA TYR A 41 -5.66 -12.35 13.65
C TYR A 41 -6.17 -13.76 13.93
N LEU A 42 -5.27 -14.72 14.10
CA LEU A 42 -5.62 -16.07 14.54
C LEU A 42 -6.24 -16.09 15.94
N SER A 43 -5.87 -15.14 16.82
CA SER A 43 -6.42 -15.04 18.17
C SER A 43 -7.85 -14.48 18.23
N LEU A 44 -8.33 -13.83 17.16
CA LEU A 44 -9.66 -13.21 17.10
C LEU A 44 -10.72 -14.21 16.63
N ASP A 45 -11.97 -14.05 17.08
CA ASP A 45 -13.10 -14.82 16.57
C ASP A 45 -13.46 -14.41 15.12
N SER A 46 -14.20 -15.28 14.43
CA SER A 46 -14.50 -15.07 13.01
C SER A 46 -15.43 -13.88 12.75
N GLU A 47 -16.33 -13.53 13.67
CA GLU A 47 -17.24 -12.38 13.49
C GLU A 47 -16.47 -11.07 13.59
N THR A 48 -15.62 -10.93 14.62
CA THR A 48 -14.74 -9.78 14.78
C THR A 48 -13.80 -9.64 13.58
N LEU A 49 -13.21 -10.75 13.13
CA LEU A 49 -12.28 -10.74 11.99
C LEU A 49 -12.99 -10.34 10.68
N GLN A 50 -14.25 -10.75 10.50
CA GLN A 50 -15.07 -10.37 9.36
C GLN A 50 -15.45 -8.87 9.39
N LEU A 51 -15.72 -8.30 10.57
CA LEU A 51 -15.93 -6.85 10.71
C LEU A 51 -14.68 -6.05 10.33
N ILE A 52 -13.50 -6.51 10.79
CA ILE A 52 -12.22 -5.90 10.42
C ILE A 52 -12.03 -5.98 8.91
N HIS A 53 -12.29 -7.13 8.29
CA HIS A 53 -12.21 -7.30 6.84
C HIS A 53 -13.08 -6.29 6.08
N TYR A 54 -14.34 -6.10 6.49
CA TYR A 54 -15.22 -5.11 5.86
C TYR A 54 -14.73 -3.67 6.01
N ARG A 55 -14.16 -3.32 7.17
CA ARG A 55 -13.53 -2.01 7.36
C ARG A 55 -12.35 -1.83 6.40
N MET A 56 -11.51 -2.85 6.23
CA MET A 56 -10.36 -2.79 5.32
C MET A 56 -10.79 -2.69 3.86
N ILE A 57 -11.85 -3.38 3.44
CA ILE A 57 -12.46 -3.23 2.11
C ILE A 57 -12.93 -1.79 1.88
N LYS A 58 -13.58 -1.17 2.89
CA LYS A 58 -14.04 0.22 2.79
C LYS A 58 -12.87 1.17 2.56
N GLU A 59 -11.78 1.04 3.31
CA GLU A 59 -10.59 1.87 3.14
C GLU A 59 -9.89 1.62 1.78
N TYR A 60 -9.74 0.34 1.40
CA TYR A 60 -9.14 -0.03 0.11
C TYR A 60 -9.90 0.56 -1.08
N ASN A 61 -11.23 0.51 -1.05
CA ASN A 61 -12.07 1.06 -2.12
C ASN A 61 -12.15 2.59 -2.08
N GLY A 62 -12.25 3.19 -0.89
CA GLY A 62 -12.27 4.66 -0.71
C GLY A 62 -10.98 5.34 -1.20
N SER A 63 -9.86 4.62 -1.15
CA SER A 63 -8.56 5.11 -1.61
C SER A 63 -8.51 5.35 -3.14
N GLY A 64 -9.30 4.66 -3.96
CA GLY A 64 -9.15 4.68 -5.42
C GLY A 64 -9.34 6.03 -6.15
N MET A 65 -9.94 7.03 -5.51
CA MET A 65 -10.26 8.33 -6.15
C MET A 65 -9.07 9.30 -6.25
N ILE A 66 -8.08 9.19 -5.35
CA ILE A 66 -6.96 10.15 -5.26
C ILE A 66 -6.07 10.15 -6.53
N PRO A 67 -5.69 9.00 -7.13
CA PRO A 67 -4.86 8.99 -8.34
C PRO A 67 -5.52 9.65 -9.57
N ILE A 68 -6.85 9.64 -9.66
CA ILE A 68 -7.60 10.26 -10.77
C ILE A 68 -7.54 11.78 -10.67
N LEU A 69 -7.72 12.34 -9.48
CA LEU A 69 -7.63 13.79 -9.25
C LEU A 69 -6.21 14.30 -9.47
N VAL A 70 -5.22 13.54 -8.99
CA VAL A 70 -3.80 13.86 -9.19
C VAL A 70 -3.41 13.81 -10.67
N SER A 71 -3.92 12.84 -11.44
CA SER A 71 -3.58 12.70 -12.85
C SER A 71 -4.27 13.72 -13.76
N SER A 72 -5.46 14.21 -13.40
CA SER A 72 -6.24 15.16 -14.21
C SER A 72 -5.86 16.63 -14.00
N ALA A 73 -5.40 17.00 -12.79
CA ALA A 73 -5.02 18.37 -12.47
C ALA A 73 -3.91 18.95 -13.38
N PRO A 74 -2.83 18.21 -13.74
CA PRO A 74 -1.81 18.70 -14.68
C PRO A 74 -2.38 19.02 -16.06
N TRP A 75 -3.32 18.22 -16.56
CA TRP A 75 -3.97 18.46 -17.86
C TRP A 75 -4.80 19.74 -17.84
N LEU A 76 -5.51 20.01 -16.73
CA LEU A 76 -6.28 21.23 -16.56
C LEU A 76 -5.37 22.47 -16.46
N LEU A 77 -4.26 22.37 -15.72
CA LEU A 77 -3.27 23.47 -15.65
C LEU A 77 -2.59 23.73 -16.99
N LEU A 78 -2.38 22.68 -17.82
CA LEU A 78 -1.80 22.81 -19.15
C LEU A 78 -2.72 23.58 -20.11
N LEU A 79 -4.04 23.33 -20.04
CA LEU A 79 -5.05 24.05 -20.83
C LEU A 79 -5.04 25.56 -20.56
N PHE A 80 -4.75 25.98 -19.33
CA PHE A 80 -4.66 27.39 -18.93
C PHE A 80 -3.22 27.90 -18.79
N SER A 81 -2.24 27.17 -19.33
CA SER A 81 -0.81 27.45 -19.09
C SER A 81 -0.39 28.89 -19.42
N LYS A 82 -0.95 29.50 -20.47
CA LYS A 82 -0.61 30.88 -20.85
C LYS A 82 -1.12 31.92 -19.84
N GLN A 83 -2.37 31.79 -19.40
CA GLN A 83 -2.98 32.67 -18.40
C GLN A 83 -2.35 32.43 -17.02
N LEU A 84 -2.04 31.18 -16.71
CA LEU A 84 -1.40 30.78 -15.48
C LEU A 84 0.04 31.32 -15.41
N ALA A 85 0.80 31.22 -16.49
CA ALA A 85 2.15 31.77 -16.58
C ALA A 85 2.16 33.30 -16.48
N SER A 86 1.24 33.99 -17.15
CA SER A 86 1.15 35.46 -17.06
C SER A 86 0.69 35.96 -15.70
N TYR A 87 -0.06 35.15 -14.94
CA TYR A 87 -0.46 35.46 -13.57
C TYR A 87 0.64 35.15 -12.55
N LEU A 88 1.26 33.96 -12.61
CA LEU A 88 2.28 33.54 -11.64
C LEU A 88 3.64 34.19 -11.87
N PHE A 89 4.07 34.38 -13.11
CA PHE A 89 5.41 34.91 -13.43
C PHE A 89 5.42 36.38 -13.82
N LYS A 90 4.33 37.11 -13.54
CA LYS A 90 4.33 38.56 -13.68
C LYS A 90 5.47 39.15 -12.85
N ASP A 91 6.21 40.09 -13.44
CA ASP A 91 7.34 40.79 -12.81
C ASP A 91 8.56 39.92 -12.46
N GLY A 92 8.69 38.71 -13.04
CA GLY A 92 9.91 37.90 -12.89
C GLY A 92 10.03 37.18 -11.54
N SER A 93 8.91 36.94 -10.84
CA SER A 93 8.89 36.31 -9.52
C SER A 93 9.34 34.84 -9.56
N TRP A 94 10.64 34.62 -9.32
CA TRP A 94 11.25 33.29 -9.19
C TRP A 94 10.73 32.50 -7.98
N LEU A 95 10.07 33.18 -7.02
CA LEU A 95 9.44 32.56 -5.84
C LEU A 95 8.34 31.56 -6.24
N TRP A 96 7.60 31.83 -7.32
CA TRP A 96 6.56 30.92 -7.82
C TRP A 96 7.15 29.63 -8.41
N ALA A 97 8.34 29.69 -9.02
CA ALA A 97 9.03 28.49 -9.49
C ALA A 97 9.41 27.58 -8.30
N GLY A 98 9.92 28.17 -7.22
CA GLY A 98 10.21 27.44 -5.97
C GLY A 98 8.95 26.82 -5.35
N PHE A 99 7.84 27.57 -5.30
CA PHE A 99 6.56 27.07 -4.83
C PHE A 99 6.08 25.85 -5.64
N CYS A 100 6.15 25.90 -6.99
CA CYS A 100 5.77 24.79 -7.85
C CYS A 100 6.60 23.52 -7.56
N ILE A 101 7.90 23.66 -7.35
CA ILE A 101 8.79 22.52 -7.03
C ILE A 101 8.38 21.90 -5.69
N VAL A 102 8.19 22.70 -4.65
CA VAL A 102 7.78 22.22 -3.31
C VAL A 102 6.40 21.55 -3.39
N TYR A 103 5.46 22.15 -4.12
CA TYR A 103 4.13 21.61 -4.34
C TYR A 103 4.18 20.24 -5.03
N LEU A 104 4.95 20.09 -6.11
CA LEU A 104 5.11 18.82 -6.82
C LEU A 104 5.76 17.74 -5.94
N LEU A 105 6.72 18.11 -5.11
CA LEU A 105 7.33 17.19 -4.14
C LEU A 105 6.30 16.71 -3.10
N MET A 106 5.54 17.62 -2.50
CA MET A 106 4.49 17.26 -1.54
C MET A 106 3.44 16.36 -2.17
N LEU A 107 3.02 16.68 -3.40
CA LEU A 107 2.05 15.90 -4.15
C LEU A 107 2.61 14.50 -4.44
N GLY A 108 3.86 14.39 -4.88
CA GLY A 108 4.53 13.11 -5.11
C GLY A 108 4.62 12.25 -3.84
N VAL A 109 4.97 12.84 -2.70
CA VAL A 109 4.99 12.15 -1.40
C VAL A 109 3.59 11.70 -0.98
N SER A 110 2.58 12.55 -1.14
CA SER A 110 1.19 12.21 -0.83
C SER A 110 0.71 11.01 -1.64
N VAL A 111 1.00 10.98 -2.95
CA VAL A 111 0.68 9.85 -3.83
C VAL A 111 1.42 8.58 -3.40
N MET A 112 2.70 8.69 -3.04
CA MET A 112 3.49 7.54 -2.59
C MET A 112 2.91 6.95 -1.28
N ILE A 113 2.60 7.80 -0.29
CA ILE A 113 1.98 7.37 0.97
C ILE A 113 0.64 6.67 0.67
N HIS A 114 -0.17 7.28 -0.18
CA HIS A 114 -1.47 6.76 -0.58
C HIS A 114 -1.39 5.33 -1.17
N PHE A 115 -0.47 5.10 -2.11
CA PHE A 115 -0.30 3.75 -2.69
C PHE A 115 0.23 2.75 -1.66
N ARG A 116 1.06 3.18 -0.71
CA ARG A 116 1.54 2.32 0.38
C ARG A 116 0.40 1.91 1.31
N GLU A 117 -0.47 2.85 1.70
CA GLU A 117 -1.65 2.55 2.53
C GLU A 117 -2.58 1.57 1.82
N LYS A 118 -2.82 1.77 0.53
CA LYS A 118 -3.63 0.85 -0.28
C LYS A 118 -3.03 -0.56 -0.34
N ALA A 119 -1.71 -0.66 -0.53
CA ALA A 119 -1.02 -1.95 -0.52
C ALA A 119 -1.10 -2.64 0.86
N TRP A 120 -0.98 -1.86 1.94
CA TRP A 120 -1.09 -2.38 3.30
C TRP A 120 -2.52 -2.88 3.60
N ALA A 121 -3.55 -2.15 3.18
CA ALA A 121 -4.94 -2.60 3.33
C ALA A 121 -5.19 -3.93 2.60
N ALA A 122 -4.71 -4.05 1.35
CA ALA A 122 -4.83 -5.29 0.57
C ALA A 122 -4.08 -6.46 1.25
N PHE A 123 -2.88 -6.20 1.77
CA PHE A 123 -2.10 -7.20 2.48
C PHE A 123 -2.83 -7.78 3.70
N HIS A 124 -3.41 -6.92 4.54
CA HIS A 124 -4.19 -7.36 5.69
C HIS A 124 -5.49 -8.08 5.29
N MET A 125 -6.16 -7.61 4.23
CA MET A 125 -7.36 -8.27 3.70
C MET A 125 -7.07 -9.71 3.28
N GLU A 126 -5.96 -9.95 2.59
CA GLU A 126 -5.60 -11.29 2.12
C GLU A 126 -5.36 -12.26 3.29
N ILE A 127 -4.60 -11.83 4.31
CA ILE A 127 -4.36 -12.65 5.51
C ILE A 127 -5.68 -13.02 6.20
N ILE A 128 -6.56 -12.03 6.38
CA ILE A 128 -7.85 -12.25 7.03
C ILE A 128 -8.69 -13.24 6.23
N GLN A 129 -8.75 -13.07 4.90
CA GLN A 129 -9.52 -13.95 4.03
C GLN A 129 -9.01 -15.39 4.06
N ASP A 130 -7.69 -15.59 4.10
CA ASP A 130 -7.07 -16.90 4.22
C ASP A 130 -7.44 -17.58 5.55
N ILE A 131 -7.37 -16.84 6.68
CA ILE A 131 -7.75 -17.37 8.00
C ILE A 131 -9.24 -17.77 8.03
N LEU A 132 -10.13 -16.89 7.54
CA LEU A 132 -11.57 -17.19 7.50
C LEU A 132 -11.88 -18.40 6.61
N LYS A 133 -11.19 -18.53 5.47
CA LYS A 133 -11.34 -19.66 4.55
C LYS A 133 -10.85 -20.96 5.19
N GLN A 134 -9.71 -20.93 5.89
CA GLN A 134 -9.20 -22.09 6.62
C GLN A 134 -10.21 -22.57 7.67
N ARG A 135 -10.70 -21.67 8.53
CA ARG A 135 -11.69 -21.99 9.58
C ARG A 135 -12.98 -22.58 9.02
N LYS A 136 -13.46 -22.05 7.87
CA LYS A 136 -14.65 -22.58 7.19
C LYS A 136 -14.43 -24.02 6.70
N ASN A 137 -13.26 -24.32 6.15
CA ASN A 137 -12.92 -25.65 5.67
C ASN A 137 -12.83 -26.67 6.81
N GLU A 138 -12.22 -26.28 7.94
CA GLU A 138 -12.12 -27.11 9.16
C GLU A 138 -13.51 -27.45 9.72
N ASN A 139 -14.42 -26.46 9.82
CA ASN A 139 -15.80 -26.69 10.24
C ASN A 139 -16.59 -27.59 9.28
N THR A 140 -16.30 -27.53 7.98
CA THR A 140 -17.00 -28.35 6.97
C THR A 140 -16.53 -29.81 7.02
N GLN A 141 -15.24 -30.06 7.28
CA GLN A 141 -14.70 -31.41 7.42
C GLN A 141 -15.16 -32.09 8.72
N GLY A 142 -15.28 -31.34 9.84
CA GLY A 142 -15.77 -31.89 11.11
C GLY A 142 -17.26 -32.28 11.11
N HIS A 143 -18.05 -31.79 10.15
CA HIS A 143 -19.48 -32.14 10.01
C HIS A 143 -19.72 -33.36 9.10
N SER A 144 -18.70 -33.81 8.37
CA SER A 144 -18.82 -34.94 7.43
C SER A 144 -18.38 -36.28 8.05
N THR A 145 -17.94 -36.27 9.31
CA THR A 145 -17.48 -37.46 10.06
C THR A 145 -18.39 -37.84 11.24
N ASN A 146 -19.57 -37.24 11.36
CA ASN A 146 -20.58 -37.59 12.36
C ASN A 146 -21.85 -38.15 11.71
#